data_AF-A0A916RFD5-F1
#
_entry.id   AF-A0A916RFD5-F1
#
_cell.length_a   1.000
_cell.length_b   1.000
_cell.length_c   1.000
_cell.angle_alpha   90.00
_cell.angle_beta   90.00
_cell.angle_gamma   90.00
#
_symmetry.space_group_name_H-M   'P 1'
#
loop_
_entity.id
_entity.type
_entity.pdbx_description
1 polymer ?
#
loop_
_entity_poly.entity_id
_entity_poly.type
_entity_poly.pdbx_seq_one_letter_code
_entity_poly.pdbx_strand_id
1 'polypeptide(L)'
;MSTSRRQMDRILDKSEMELVDQTRHPALGEIAGKDLAKLIKLLRERRDRARDIAKSQRRNVRGKGTGTAKEGAERGNKEKMSVLSQALQRANKEAARRVNAEA
;
A
#
# COMPACT_ATOMS: atom_id res chain seq x y z
N MET A 1 11.41 -4.19 -8.93
CA MET A 1 10.38 -5.22 -9.15
C MET A 1 9.09 -4.56 -9.59
N SER A 2 8.67 -4.76 -10.84
CA SER A 2 7.35 -4.32 -11.31
C SER A 2 6.34 -5.42 -11.00
N THR A 3 5.43 -5.19 -10.06
CA THR A 3 4.32 -6.11 -9.79
C THR A 3 3.30 -6.00 -10.92
N SER A 4 2.99 -7.14 -11.57
CA SER A 4 2.03 -7.16 -12.66
C SER A 4 0.62 -6.79 -12.18
N ARG A 5 -0.21 -6.20 -13.06
CA ARG A 5 -1.61 -5.83 -12.72
C ARG A 5 -2.41 -7.04 -12.23
N ARG A 6 -2.22 -8.19 -12.89
CA ARG A 6 -2.84 -9.46 -12.51
C ARG A 6 -2.45 -9.93 -11.10
N GLN A 7 -1.22 -9.65 -10.67
CA GLN A 7 -0.78 -9.95 -9.31
C GLN A 7 -1.39 -8.97 -8.30
N MET A 8 -1.52 -7.69 -8.68
CA MET A 8 -2.20 -6.68 -7.84
C MET A 8 -3.67 -7.04 -7.61
N ASP A 9 -4.39 -7.48 -8.65
CA ASP A 9 -5.81 -7.87 -8.56
C ASP A 9 -6.06 -9.06 -7.61
N ARG A 10 -5.06 -9.92 -7.42
CA ARG A 10 -5.15 -11.08 -6.51
C ARG A 10 -4.96 -10.68 -5.04
N ILE A 11 -4.26 -9.58 -4.79
CA ILE A 11 -3.69 -9.26 -3.46
C ILE A 11 -4.34 -8.02 -2.84
N LEU A 12 -4.69 -7.05 -3.68
CA LEU A 12 -5.33 -5.80 -3.26
C LEU A 12 -6.85 -5.93 -3.30
N ASP A 13 -7.51 -5.21 -2.41
CA ASP A 13 -8.94 -4.96 -2.54
C ASP A 13 -9.21 -3.86 -3.59
N LYS A 14 -10.47 -3.69 -3.98
CA LYS A 14 -10.86 -2.68 -4.98
C LYS A 14 -10.43 -1.26 -4.57
N SER A 15 -10.63 -0.91 -3.30
CA SER A 15 -10.27 0.42 -2.78
C SER A 15 -8.77 0.67 -2.79
N GLU A 16 -7.97 -0.36 -2.52
CA GLU A 16 -6.52 -0.30 -2.56
C GLU A 16 -5.97 -0.26 -3.98
N MET A 17 -6.63 -0.97 -4.90
CA MET A 17 -6.30 -0.91 -6.31
C MET A 17 -6.51 0.49 -6.88
N GLU A 18 -7.63 1.14 -6.53
CA GLU A 18 -7.91 2.53 -6.88
C GLU A 18 -6.85 3.50 -6.34
N LEU A 19 -6.45 3.35 -5.07
CA LEU A 19 -5.38 4.16 -4.47
C LEU A 19 -4.04 3.96 -5.19
N VAL A 20 -3.70 2.73 -5.55
CA VAL A 20 -2.47 2.43 -6.30
C VAL A 20 -2.53 3.03 -7.71
N ASP A 21 -3.67 2.93 -8.39
CA ASP A 21 -3.86 3.51 -9.72
C ASP A 21 -3.77 5.04 -9.70
N GLN A 22 -4.26 5.71 -8.64
CA GLN A 22 -4.06 7.16 -8.45
C GLN A 22 -2.58 7.57 -8.29
N THR A 23 -1.71 6.66 -7.82
CA THR A 23 -0.26 6.93 -7.72
C THR A 23 0.51 6.70 -9.02
N ARG A 24 -0.16 6.28 -10.10
CA ARG A 24 0.45 6.10 -11.42
C ARG A 24 0.42 7.43 -12.19
N HIS A 25 1.44 7.67 -13.01
CA HIS A 25 1.41 8.76 -13.98
C HIS A 25 0.45 8.40 -15.14
N PRO A 26 -0.31 9.35 -15.69
CA PRO A 26 -0.27 10.80 -15.43
C PRO A 26 -1.10 11.28 -14.22
N ALA A 27 -2.03 10.48 -13.71
CA ALA A 27 -2.99 10.87 -12.67
C ALA A 27 -2.32 11.51 -11.44
N LEU A 28 -1.18 10.98 -10.98
CA LEU A 28 -0.44 11.53 -9.86
C LEU A 28 -0.01 13.01 -10.05
N GLY A 29 0.21 13.45 -11.29
CA GLY A 29 0.54 14.84 -11.61
C GLY A 29 -0.65 15.79 -11.56
N GLU A 30 -1.86 15.28 -11.80
CA GLU A 30 -3.11 16.08 -11.88
C GLU A 30 -3.77 16.29 -10.50
N ILE A 31 -3.41 15.47 -9.51
CA ILE A 31 -3.97 15.54 -8.14
C ILE A 31 -3.54 16.85 -7.47
N ALA A 32 -4.48 17.58 -6.84
CA ALA A 32 -4.18 18.78 -6.07
C ALA A 32 -3.31 18.48 -4.83
N GLY A 33 -2.49 19.43 -4.37
CA GLY A 33 -1.57 19.20 -3.23
C GLY A 33 -2.26 18.73 -1.94
N LYS A 34 -3.45 19.27 -1.63
CA LYS A 34 -4.26 18.82 -0.47
C LYS A 34 -4.72 17.37 -0.62
N ASP A 35 -5.06 16.94 -1.82
CA ASP A 35 -5.53 15.59 -2.09
C ASP A 35 -4.37 14.59 -2.18
N LEU A 36 -3.18 15.04 -2.58
CA LEU A 36 -1.95 14.25 -2.49
C LEU A 36 -1.60 13.91 -1.04
N ALA A 37 -1.71 14.88 -0.12
CA ALA A 37 -1.48 14.62 1.31
C ALA A 37 -2.50 13.61 1.88
N LYS A 38 -3.78 13.72 1.49
CA LYS A 38 -4.82 12.73 1.86
C LYS A 38 -4.51 11.35 1.28
N LEU A 39 -4.12 11.26 0.01
CA LEU A 39 -3.73 10.01 -0.65
C LEU A 39 -2.58 9.32 0.09
N ILE A 40 -1.54 10.07 0.45
CA ILE A 40 -0.40 9.56 1.23
C ILE A 40 -0.87 9.03 2.58
N LYS A 41 -1.77 9.74 3.28
CA LYS A 41 -2.33 9.28 4.56
C LYS A 41 -3.09 7.97 4.40
N LEU A 42 -3.98 7.87 3.42
CA LEU A 42 -4.75 6.65 3.14
C LEU A 42 -3.85 5.47 2.80
N LEU A 43 -2.83 5.66 1.97
CA LEU A 43 -1.85 4.62 1.63
C LEU A 43 -1.08 4.13 2.87
N ARG A 44 -0.70 5.05 3.79
CA ARG A 44 -0.06 4.69 5.06
C ARG A 44 -0.96 3.82 5.91
N GLU A 45 -2.20 4.25 6.12
CA GLU A 45 -3.18 3.51 6.94
C GLU A 45 -3.43 2.10 6.39
N ARG A 46 -3.60 1.96 5.07
CA ARG A 46 -3.81 0.66 4.42
C ARG A 46 -2.59 -0.25 4.55
N ARG A 47 -1.39 0.29 4.35
CA ARG A 47 -0.13 -0.44 4.53
C ARG A 47 0.05 -0.89 5.98
N ASP A 48 -0.23 -0.01 6.93
CA ASP A 48 -0.05 -0.29 8.35
C ASP A 48 -1.05 -1.35 8.83
N ARG A 49 -2.31 -1.28 8.37
CA ARG A 49 -3.29 -2.35 8.57
C ARG A 49 -2.82 -3.69 8.00
N ALA A 50 -2.30 -3.72 6.77
CA ALA A 50 -1.76 -4.95 6.17
C ALA A 50 -0.58 -5.52 7.00
N ARG A 51 0.27 -4.65 7.54
CA ARG A 51 1.37 -5.04 8.44
C ARG A 51 0.87 -5.66 9.73
N ASP A 52 -0.14 -5.07 10.35
CA ASP A 52 -0.68 -5.57 11.62
C ASP A 52 -1.38 -6.91 11.44
N ILE A 53 -2.09 -7.09 10.33
CA ILE A 53 -2.68 -8.39 9.96
C ILE A 53 -1.57 -9.42 9.72
N ALA A 54 -0.52 -9.10 8.96
CA ALA A 54 0.62 -10.01 8.74
C ALA A 54 1.28 -10.42 10.06
N LYS A 55 1.52 -9.47 10.97
CA LYS A 55 2.07 -9.73 12.31
C LYS A 55 1.15 -10.61 13.14
N SER A 56 -0.16 -10.36 13.11
CA SER A 56 -1.17 -11.17 13.81
C SER A 56 -1.18 -12.61 13.28
N GLN A 57 -1.23 -12.79 11.96
CA GLN A 57 -1.17 -14.11 11.32
C GLN A 57 0.13 -14.85 11.67
N ARG A 58 1.28 -14.17 11.67
CA ARG A 58 2.55 -14.76 12.10
C ARG A 58 2.52 -15.20 13.57
N ARG A 59 1.83 -14.46 14.45
CA ARG A 59 1.64 -14.89 15.85
C ARG A 59 0.72 -16.09 15.96
N ASN A 60 -0.37 -16.13 15.19
CA ASN A 60 -1.30 -17.26 15.14
C ASN A 60 -0.60 -18.55 14.68
N VAL A 61 0.19 -18.49 13.59
CA VAL A 61 0.99 -19.63 13.09
C VAL A 61 1.98 -20.13 14.14
N ARG A 62 2.49 -19.23 15.00
CA ARG A 62 3.38 -19.58 16.12
C ARG A 62 2.65 -20.10 17.37
N GLY A 63 1.33 -20.27 17.31
CA GLY A 63 0.50 -20.65 18.46
C GLY A 63 0.39 -19.57 19.54
N LYS A 64 0.85 -18.34 19.27
CA LYS A 64 0.87 -17.20 20.21
C LYS A 64 -0.23 -16.18 19.92
N GLY A 65 -1.28 -16.60 19.20
CA GLY A 65 -2.36 -15.72 18.81
C GLY A 65 -3.70 -16.45 18.84
N THR A 66 -4.77 -15.67 18.82
CA THR A 66 -6.14 -16.13 19.09
C THR A 66 -6.92 -16.53 17.85
N GLY A 67 -6.36 -16.36 16.65
CA GLY A 67 -7.05 -16.60 15.38
C GLY A 67 -6.57 -17.85 14.64
N THR A 68 -7.36 -18.29 13.67
CA THR A 68 -7.03 -19.44 12.80
C THR A 68 -5.74 -19.20 12.04
N ALA A 69 -4.76 -20.08 12.22
CA ALA A 69 -3.54 -20.08 11.43
C ALA A 69 -3.84 -20.65 10.04
N LYS A 70 -3.83 -19.79 9.01
CA LYS A 70 -3.79 -20.23 7.61
C LYS A 70 -2.36 -20.10 7.10
N GLU A 71 -1.77 -21.22 6.72
CA GLU A 71 -0.46 -21.22 6.07
C GLU A 71 -0.49 -20.36 4.80
N GLY A 72 0.55 -19.56 4.59
CA GLY A 72 0.66 -18.67 3.43
C GLY A 72 -0.10 -17.34 3.52
N ALA A 73 -1.01 -17.15 4.47
CA ALA A 73 -1.75 -15.88 4.61
C ALA A 73 -0.82 -14.68 4.88
N GLU A 74 0.27 -14.90 5.61
CA GLU A 74 1.32 -13.89 5.87
C GLU A 74 2.00 -13.43 4.56
N ARG A 75 2.19 -14.33 3.59
CA ARG A 75 2.84 -13.99 2.30
C ARG A 75 1.98 -13.03 1.49
N GLY A 76 0.67 -13.27 1.41
CA GLY A 76 -0.25 -12.37 0.72
C GLY A 76 -0.22 -10.95 1.30
N ASN A 77 -0.23 -10.82 2.63
CA ASN A 77 -0.14 -9.51 3.28
C ASN A 77 1.24 -8.84 3.15
N LYS A 78 2.33 -9.62 3.06
CA LYS A 78 3.67 -9.08 2.75
C LYS A 78 3.75 -8.51 1.33
N GLU A 79 3.19 -9.23 0.35
CA GLU A 79 3.13 -8.74 -1.02
C GLU A 79 2.27 -7.48 -1.12
N LYS A 80 1.11 -7.48 -0.46
CA LYS A 80 0.24 -6.30 -0.30
C LYS A 80 0.99 -5.10 0.27
N MET A 81 1.74 -5.30 1.36
CA MET A 81 2.59 -4.26 1.94
C MET A 81 3.63 -3.73 0.95
N SER A 82 4.26 -4.60 0.16
CA SER A 82 5.27 -4.21 -0.83
C SER A 82 4.66 -3.30 -1.89
N VAL A 83 3.49 -3.66 -2.43
CA VAL A 83 2.78 -2.86 -3.43
C VAL A 83 2.36 -1.50 -2.87
N LEU A 84 1.75 -1.47 -1.68
CA LEU A 84 1.34 -0.22 -1.02
C LEU A 84 2.54 0.67 -0.67
N SER A 85 3.68 0.07 -0.29
CA SER A 85 4.91 0.83 -0.01
C SER A 85 5.48 1.47 -1.27
N GLN A 86 5.42 0.78 -2.42
CA GLN A 86 5.84 1.36 -3.69
C GLN A 86 4.93 2.51 -4.13
N ALA A 87 3.61 2.37 -3.99
CA ALA A 87 2.65 3.44 -4.27
C ALA A 87 2.92 4.68 -3.39
N LEU A 88 3.15 4.45 -2.10
CA LEU A 88 3.52 5.50 -1.15
C LEU A 88 4.86 6.18 -1.50
N GLN A 89 5.86 5.43 -1.94
CA GLN A 89 7.13 6.00 -2.40
C GLN A 89 6.93 6.92 -3.61
N ARG A 90 6.09 6.53 -4.59
CA ARG A 90 5.75 7.38 -5.74
C ARG A 90 5.05 8.67 -5.31
N ALA A 91 4.04 8.56 -4.44
CA ALA A 91 3.29 9.70 -3.94
C ALA A 91 4.17 10.68 -3.13
N ASN A 92 5.06 10.16 -2.27
CA ASN A 92 6.02 10.97 -1.53
C ASN A 92 7.03 11.66 -2.46
N LYS A 93 7.49 10.97 -3.52
CA LYS A 93 8.42 11.55 -4.50
C LYS A 93 7.77 12.71 -5.24
N GLU A 94 6.50 12.58 -5.62
CA GLU A 94 5.75 13.67 -6.23
C GLU A 94 5.56 14.84 -5.26
N ALA A 95 5.22 14.56 -3.99
CA ALA A 95 5.09 15.60 -2.97
C ALA A 95 6.41 16.38 -2.79
N ALA A 96 7.54 15.66 -2.70
CA ALA A 96 8.87 16.28 -2.61
C ALA A 96 9.22 17.08 -3.87
N ARG A 97 8.85 16.58 -5.07
CA ARG A 97 9.05 17.31 -6.33
C ARG A 97 8.30 18.64 -6.35
N ARG A 98 7.06 18.66 -5.86
CA ARG A 98 6.25 19.89 -5.80
C ARG A 98 6.80 20.90 -4.81
N VAL A 99 7.19 20.44 -3.62
CA VAL A 99 7.85 21.31 -2.62
C VAL A 99 9.12 21.93 -3.19
N ASN A 100 9.95 21.15 -3.90
CA ASN A 100 11.16 21.66 -4.53
C ASN A 100 10.92 22.54 -5.78
N ALA A 101 9.73 22.48 -6.38
CA ALA A 101 9.37 23.31 -7.53
C ALA A 101 8.69 24.63 -7.10
N GLU A 102 8.11 24.66 -5.90
CA GLU A 102 7.53 25.85 -5.27
C GLU A 102 8.57 26.67 -4.47
N ALA A 103 9.75 26.11 -4.19
CA ALA A 103 10.87 26.74 -3.48
C ALA A 103 11.90 27.35 -4.44
#